data_AF-A0A329QFX6-F1
#
_entry.id   AF-A0A329QFX6-F1
#
_cell.length_a   1.000
_cell.length_b   1.000
_cell.length_c   1.000
_cell.angle_alpha   90.00
_cell.angle_beta   90.00
_cell.angle_gamma   90.00
#
_symmetry.space_group_name_H-M   'P 1'
#
loop_
_entity.id
_entity.type
_entity.pdbx_description
1 polymer ?
#
loop_
_entity_poly.entity_id
_entity_poly.type
_entity_poly.pdbx_seq_one_letter_code
_entity_poly.pdbx_strand_id
1 'polypeptide(L)'
;MQEQHAARVELFVSNTQIIKKSFKWQNVMMHRLAALLYAAENKQADGEAIRQSHELIKQNTNLFSAFRGNSAISIATLLSLTTDQEKKLEDTLLIYDLMKKIKFRTSDFLVIAAYQIAAHAMPEQFEHKVERAKSFYDHMKAQHRFLTGQDDYIFAAMLALSDLDVESGVTRMEQLYAELKPEFSPGNSVQALTQVLILGDDNPEASTHVIALNETFRRRGIRLDKIYTLPALGILSLLPADRDTLVEQVEETYEWLRTQKGFGAWSINKQELLLLSSSLVAVQYVEDLRNGVLTTTVSTSITNIIIAQQAAMAAAATSAAVVASTSSN
;
A
#
# COMPACT_ATOMS: atom_id res chain seq x y z
N MET A 1 5.09 -14.69 -19.79
CA MET A 1 4.74 -14.77 -18.35
C MET A 1 5.15 -16.12 -17.75
N GLN A 2 5.93 -16.11 -16.66
CA GLN A 2 6.35 -17.32 -15.91
C GLN A 2 5.14 -18.01 -15.24
N GLU A 3 5.20 -19.33 -15.06
CA GLU A 3 4.04 -20.15 -14.62
C GLU A 3 3.51 -19.78 -13.23
N GLN A 4 4.38 -19.61 -12.23
CA GLN A 4 3.96 -19.21 -10.87
C GLN A 4 3.37 -17.80 -10.84
N HIS A 5 3.97 -16.85 -11.58
CA HIS A 5 3.44 -15.50 -11.73
C HIS A 5 2.05 -15.51 -12.39
N ALA A 6 1.89 -16.29 -13.47
CA ALA A 6 0.62 -16.43 -14.17
C ALA A 6 -0.48 -16.97 -13.24
N ALA A 7 -0.18 -18.00 -12.43
CA ALA A 7 -1.13 -18.54 -11.45
C ALA A 7 -1.57 -17.48 -10.43
N ARG A 8 -0.66 -16.61 -9.98
CA ARG A 8 -0.98 -15.52 -9.05
C ARG A 8 -1.83 -14.42 -9.69
N VAL A 9 -1.52 -14.04 -10.93
CA VAL A 9 -2.31 -13.05 -11.67
C VAL A 9 -3.72 -13.60 -11.97
N GLU A 10 -3.85 -14.88 -12.31
CA GLU A 10 -5.14 -15.56 -12.45
C GLU A 10 -5.93 -15.62 -11.15
N LEU A 11 -5.26 -15.95 -10.03
CA LEU A 11 -5.86 -15.94 -8.70
C LEU A 11 -6.40 -14.55 -8.36
N PHE A 12 -5.65 -13.49 -8.63
CA PHE A 12 -6.10 -12.10 -8.45
C PHE A 12 -7.38 -11.78 -9.26
N VAL A 13 -7.45 -12.20 -10.52
CA VAL A 13 -8.65 -12.01 -11.36
C VAL A 13 -9.83 -12.78 -10.79
N SER A 14 -9.63 -14.05 -10.42
CA SER A 14 -10.65 -14.89 -9.79
C SER A 14 -11.18 -14.27 -8.49
N ASN A 15 -10.27 -13.83 -7.62
CA ASN A 15 -10.58 -13.17 -6.36
C ASN A 15 -11.40 -11.90 -6.57
N THR A 16 -11.08 -11.10 -7.60
CA THR A 16 -11.85 -9.89 -7.94
C THR A 16 -13.30 -10.23 -8.29
N GLN A 17 -13.54 -11.34 -9.01
CA GLN A 17 -14.90 -11.78 -9.33
C GLN A 17 -15.65 -12.30 -8.10
N ILE A 18 -14.98 -13.03 -7.21
CA ILE A 18 -15.55 -13.53 -5.95
C ILE A 18 -15.99 -12.35 -5.07
N ILE A 19 -15.09 -11.40 -4.83
CA ILE A 19 -15.34 -10.26 -3.95
C ILE A 19 -16.45 -9.37 -4.52
N LYS A 20 -16.46 -9.12 -5.83
CA LYS A 20 -17.53 -8.38 -6.49
C LYS A 20 -18.91 -9.02 -6.30
N LYS A 21 -19.00 -10.35 -6.28
CA LYS A 21 -20.27 -11.07 -6.02
C LYS A 21 -20.70 -10.93 -4.57
N SER A 22 -19.75 -10.99 -3.64
CA SER A 22 -19.99 -10.90 -2.20
C SER A 22 -20.35 -9.50 -1.70
N PHE A 23 -19.86 -8.45 -2.38
CA PHE A 23 -19.97 -7.05 -1.96
C PHE A 23 -20.49 -6.13 -3.11
N LYS A 24 -21.64 -6.44 -3.70
CA LYS A 24 -22.15 -5.76 -4.92
C LYS A 24 -22.23 -4.23 -4.87
N TRP A 25 -22.42 -3.64 -3.69
CA TRP A 25 -22.68 -2.21 -3.50
C TRP A 25 -21.44 -1.39 -3.16
N GLN A 26 -20.27 -2.02 -3.17
CA GLN A 26 -19.03 -1.42 -2.69
C GLN A 26 -18.15 -0.98 -3.86
N ASN A 27 -17.22 -0.07 -3.57
CA ASN A 27 -16.38 0.52 -4.61
C ASN A 27 -15.54 -0.57 -5.31
N VAL A 28 -15.56 -0.58 -6.64
CA VAL A 28 -14.85 -1.57 -7.48
C VAL A 28 -13.35 -1.60 -7.17
N MET A 29 -12.76 -0.45 -6.85
CA MET A 29 -11.37 -0.33 -6.45
C MET A 29 -11.08 -1.07 -5.14
N MET A 30 -12.01 -1.05 -4.19
CA MET A 30 -11.91 -1.82 -2.95
C MET A 30 -12.03 -3.32 -3.19
N HIS A 31 -12.82 -3.74 -4.19
CA HIS A 31 -12.84 -5.14 -4.59
C HIS A 31 -11.48 -5.60 -5.12
N ARG A 32 -10.81 -4.77 -5.92
CA ARG A 32 -9.48 -5.09 -6.45
C ARG A 32 -8.43 -5.10 -5.35
N LEU A 33 -8.46 -4.14 -4.42
CA LEU A 33 -7.55 -4.15 -3.28
C LEU A 33 -7.72 -5.40 -2.43
N ALA A 34 -8.96 -5.75 -2.06
CA ALA A 34 -9.22 -6.98 -1.32
C ALA A 34 -8.77 -8.24 -2.09
N ALA A 35 -8.96 -8.26 -3.41
CA ALA A 35 -8.52 -9.37 -4.26
C ALA A 35 -6.99 -9.49 -4.31
N LEU A 36 -6.28 -8.36 -4.38
CA LEU A 36 -4.83 -8.28 -4.37
C LEU A 36 -4.27 -8.77 -3.04
N LEU A 37 -4.88 -8.38 -1.91
CA LEU A 37 -4.48 -8.84 -0.57
C LEU A 37 -4.55 -10.37 -0.45
N TYR A 38 -5.65 -10.97 -0.90
CA TYR A 38 -5.77 -12.44 -0.91
C TYR A 38 -4.79 -13.11 -1.86
N ALA A 39 -4.58 -12.55 -3.07
CA ALA A 39 -3.63 -13.08 -4.03
C ALA A 39 -2.16 -12.98 -3.54
N ALA A 40 -1.85 -11.93 -2.77
CA ALA A 40 -0.54 -11.76 -2.14
C ALA A 40 -0.25 -12.83 -1.09
N GLU A 41 -1.27 -13.26 -0.34
CA GLU A 41 -1.19 -14.39 0.58
C GLU A 41 -1.35 -15.75 -0.12
N ASN A 42 -1.36 -15.79 -1.45
CA ASN A 42 -1.61 -16.98 -2.26
C ASN A 42 -2.91 -17.73 -1.87
N LYS A 43 -3.94 -16.97 -1.49
CA LYS A 43 -5.24 -17.49 -1.04
C LYS A 43 -6.36 -17.12 -2.01
N GLN A 44 -7.31 -18.03 -2.15
CA GLN A 44 -8.59 -17.71 -2.77
C GLN A 44 -9.40 -16.80 -1.85
N ALA A 45 -10.05 -15.79 -2.42
CA ALA A 45 -10.87 -14.86 -1.66
C ALA A 45 -12.03 -15.57 -0.96
N ASP A 46 -12.21 -15.27 0.32
CA ASP A 46 -13.32 -15.75 1.12
C ASP A 46 -14.24 -14.57 1.47
N GLY A 47 -15.31 -14.41 0.70
CA GLY A 47 -16.26 -13.33 0.90
C GLY A 47 -17.04 -13.43 2.22
N GLU A 48 -17.19 -14.63 2.77
CA GLU A 48 -17.87 -14.83 4.05
C GLU A 48 -16.94 -14.46 5.20
N ALA A 49 -15.67 -14.86 5.15
CA ALA A 49 -14.67 -14.45 6.15
C ALA A 49 -14.55 -12.91 6.21
N ILE A 50 -14.47 -12.23 5.06
CA ILE A 50 -14.45 -10.74 5.02
C ILE A 50 -15.73 -10.17 5.64
N ARG A 51 -16.90 -10.78 5.38
CA ARG A 51 -18.19 -10.31 5.93
C ARG A 51 -18.24 -10.48 7.44
N GLN A 52 -17.73 -11.61 7.96
CA GLN A 52 -17.62 -11.86 9.39
C GLN A 52 -16.69 -10.85 10.06
N SER A 53 -15.51 -10.60 9.49
CA SER A 53 -14.61 -9.57 10.01
C SER A 53 -15.22 -8.17 9.94
N HIS A 54 -16.02 -7.86 8.91
CA HIS A 54 -16.75 -6.59 8.81
C HIS A 54 -17.83 -6.45 9.89
N GLU A 55 -18.58 -7.52 10.19
CA GLU A 55 -19.55 -7.51 11.30
C GLU A 55 -18.86 -7.42 12.66
N LEU A 56 -17.71 -8.07 12.83
CA LEU A 56 -16.89 -7.96 14.04
C LEU A 56 -16.44 -6.50 14.27
N ILE A 57 -15.99 -5.79 13.23
CA ILE A 57 -15.70 -4.35 13.30
C ILE A 57 -16.93 -3.58 13.77
N LYS A 58 -18.12 -3.87 13.24
CA LYS A 58 -19.35 -3.19 13.65
C LYS A 58 -19.68 -3.47 15.11
N GLN A 59 -19.56 -4.70 15.59
CA GLN A 59 -19.88 -5.04 16.98
C GLN A 59 -18.96 -4.32 17.98
N ASN A 60 -17.72 -4.04 17.61
CA ASN A 60 -16.70 -3.44 18.49
C ASN A 60 -16.49 -1.92 18.29
N THR A 61 -17.25 -1.28 17.41
CA THR A 61 -17.09 0.15 17.12
C THR A 61 -18.42 0.90 17.18
N ASN A 62 -18.38 2.22 17.36
CA ASN A 62 -19.56 3.06 17.28
C ASN A 62 -20.00 3.29 15.82
N LEU A 63 -21.26 3.67 15.62
CA LEU A 63 -21.84 3.87 14.28
C LEU A 63 -21.10 4.90 13.41
N PHE A 64 -20.46 5.89 14.05
CA PHE A 64 -19.69 6.95 13.40
C PHE A 64 -18.18 6.71 13.42
N SER A 65 -17.74 5.46 13.68
CA SER A 65 -16.32 5.12 13.69
C SER A 65 -15.70 5.20 12.30
N ALA A 66 -14.46 5.70 12.20
CA ALA A 66 -13.68 5.68 10.97
C ALA A 66 -13.46 4.25 10.42
N PHE A 67 -13.49 3.24 11.28
CA PHE A 67 -13.41 1.83 10.88
C PHE A 67 -14.60 1.35 10.05
N ARG A 68 -15.72 2.09 10.09
CA ARG A 68 -16.92 1.83 9.26
C ARG A 68 -16.97 2.74 8.02
N GLY A 69 -15.90 3.51 7.78
CA GLY A 69 -15.74 4.43 6.66
C GLY A 69 -15.37 3.71 5.36
N ASN A 70 -14.71 4.42 4.44
CA ASN A 70 -14.42 3.87 3.11
C ASN A 70 -13.45 2.69 3.19
N SER A 71 -12.53 2.70 4.14
CA SER A 71 -11.52 1.64 4.34
C SER A 71 -12.03 0.39 5.05
N ALA A 72 -13.31 0.34 5.44
CA ALA A 72 -13.88 -0.77 6.22
C ALA A 72 -13.65 -2.14 5.57
N ILE A 73 -13.78 -2.23 4.23
CA ILE A 73 -13.53 -3.48 3.50
C ILE A 73 -12.06 -3.86 3.49
N SER A 74 -11.15 -2.91 3.38
CA SER A 74 -9.72 -3.19 3.42
C SER A 74 -9.33 -3.77 4.77
N ILE A 75 -9.83 -3.19 5.86
CA ILE A 75 -9.55 -3.69 7.22
C ILE A 75 -10.23 -5.03 7.45
N ALA A 76 -11.49 -5.20 7.05
CA ALA A 76 -12.17 -6.49 7.13
C ALA A 76 -11.41 -7.58 6.34
N THR A 77 -10.86 -7.23 5.18
CA THR A 77 -10.04 -8.15 4.38
C THR A 77 -8.74 -8.52 5.11
N LEU A 78 -8.04 -7.54 5.66
CA LEU A 78 -6.81 -7.79 6.42
C LEU A 78 -7.06 -8.66 7.67
N LEU A 79 -8.16 -8.40 8.38
CA LEU A 79 -8.59 -9.21 9.52
C LEU A 79 -8.96 -10.64 9.10
N SER A 80 -9.64 -10.81 7.96
CA SER A 80 -10.00 -12.14 7.45
C SER A 80 -8.80 -13.00 7.04
N LEU A 81 -7.64 -12.36 6.81
CA LEU A 81 -6.37 -13.03 6.54
C LEU A 81 -5.58 -13.36 7.82
N THR A 82 -6.05 -12.89 8.98
CA THR A 82 -5.40 -13.05 10.28
C THR A 82 -6.02 -14.20 11.08
N THR A 83 -5.20 -15.01 11.75
CA THR A 83 -5.67 -16.17 12.54
C THR A 83 -6.53 -15.77 13.74
N ASP A 84 -6.10 -14.77 14.52
CA ASP A 84 -6.84 -14.24 15.68
C ASP A 84 -7.40 -12.85 15.36
N GLN A 85 -8.50 -12.84 14.60
CA GLN A 85 -9.14 -11.62 14.12
C GLN A 85 -9.69 -10.73 15.25
N GLU A 86 -10.18 -11.33 16.34
CA GLU A 86 -10.73 -10.58 17.47
C GLU A 86 -9.63 -9.85 18.22
N LYS A 87 -8.55 -10.57 18.57
CA LYS A 87 -7.41 -9.94 19.24
C LYS A 87 -6.76 -8.89 18.35
N LYS A 88 -6.60 -9.17 17.05
CA LYS A 88 -6.02 -8.20 16.11
C LYS A 88 -6.86 -6.93 16.01
N LEU A 89 -8.19 -7.05 16.00
CA LEU A 89 -9.07 -5.88 16.01
C LEU A 89 -8.97 -5.11 17.32
N GLU A 90 -8.97 -5.79 18.47
CA GLU A 90 -8.80 -5.15 19.79
C GLU A 90 -7.49 -4.34 19.83
N ASP A 91 -6.38 -4.94 19.45
CA ASP A 91 -5.07 -4.29 19.40
C ASP A 91 -5.06 -3.09 18.44
N THR A 92 -5.70 -3.25 17.27
CA THR A 92 -5.84 -2.17 16.29
C THR A 92 -6.63 -0.98 16.86
N LEU A 93 -7.74 -1.24 17.57
CA LEU A 93 -8.54 -0.19 18.21
C LEU A 93 -7.76 0.51 19.33
N LEU A 94 -7.03 -0.25 20.14
CA LEU A 94 -6.16 0.30 21.19
C LEU A 94 -5.10 1.25 20.60
N ILE A 95 -4.38 0.80 19.57
CA ILE A 95 -3.36 1.61 18.88
C ILE A 95 -3.98 2.85 18.25
N TYR A 96 -5.13 2.71 17.59
CA TYR A 96 -5.84 3.84 16.99
C TYR A 96 -6.15 4.93 18.03
N ASP A 97 -6.59 4.54 19.23
CA ASP A 97 -6.83 5.49 20.32
C ASP A 97 -5.53 6.07 20.90
N LEU A 98 -4.45 5.30 21.01
CA LEU A 98 -3.13 5.81 21.37
C LEU A 98 -2.65 6.88 20.37
N MET A 99 -2.78 6.62 19.07
CA MET A 99 -2.40 7.57 18.02
C MET A 99 -3.22 8.87 18.13
N LYS A 100 -4.53 8.77 18.39
CA LYS A 100 -5.38 9.96 18.62
C LYS A 100 -4.97 10.76 19.86
N LYS A 101 -4.61 10.10 20.97
CA LYS A 101 -4.14 10.77 22.19
C LYS A 101 -2.93 11.65 21.92
N ILE A 102 -2.04 11.22 21.02
CA ILE A 102 -0.87 12.01 20.60
C ILE A 102 -1.13 12.88 19.36
N LYS A 103 -2.39 13.24 19.10
CA LYS A 103 -2.83 14.24 18.11
C LYS A 103 -2.73 13.81 16.64
N PHE A 104 -2.69 12.51 16.32
CA PHE A 104 -3.09 12.07 14.98
C PHE A 104 -4.58 12.36 14.77
N ARG A 105 -4.94 12.88 13.60
CA ARG A 105 -6.33 13.22 13.27
C ARG A 105 -7.03 12.00 12.71
N THR A 106 -8.28 11.78 13.09
CA THR A 106 -9.13 10.72 12.52
C THR A 106 -9.13 10.75 10.98
N SER A 107 -8.89 9.60 10.36
CA SER A 107 -8.98 9.37 8.92
C SER A 107 -9.00 7.86 8.61
N ASP A 108 -9.38 7.50 7.38
CA ASP A 108 -9.26 6.14 6.86
C ASP A 108 -7.80 5.63 6.91
N PHE A 109 -6.83 6.53 6.70
CA PHE A 109 -5.39 6.23 6.80
C PHE A 109 -4.94 5.90 8.21
N LEU A 110 -5.48 6.59 9.22
CA LEU A 110 -5.14 6.34 10.61
C LEU A 110 -5.55 4.93 11.04
N VAL A 111 -6.69 4.45 10.53
CA VAL A 111 -7.16 3.08 10.77
C VAL A 111 -6.16 2.06 10.22
N ILE A 112 -5.68 2.26 8.99
CA ILE A 112 -4.72 1.35 8.37
C ILE A 112 -3.35 1.42 9.06
N ALA A 113 -2.89 2.61 9.41
CA ALA A 113 -1.64 2.80 10.16
C ALA A 113 -1.68 2.07 11.52
N ALA A 114 -2.81 2.15 12.23
CA ALA A 114 -3.01 1.42 13.47
C ALA A 114 -2.98 -0.10 13.27
N TYR A 115 -3.61 -0.59 12.20
CA TYR A 115 -3.58 -2.01 11.85
C TYR A 115 -2.15 -2.49 11.56
N GLN A 116 -1.35 -1.69 10.85
CA GLN A 116 0.04 -2.04 10.53
C GLN A 116 0.87 -2.22 11.81
N ILE A 117 0.75 -1.31 12.79
CA ILE A 117 1.43 -1.49 14.08
C ILE A 117 0.91 -2.73 14.80
N ALA A 118 -0.41 -2.95 14.83
CA ALA A 118 -1.02 -4.10 15.48
C ALA A 118 -0.56 -5.43 14.85
N ALA A 119 -0.37 -5.45 13.53
CA ALA A 119 0.03 -6.62 12.76
C ALA A 119 1.51 -6.99 12.96
N HIS A 120 2.37 -6.01 13.24
CA HIS A 120 3.82 -6.17 13.15
C HIS A 120 4.61 -5.79 14.41
N ALA A 121 3.94 -5.38 15.50
CA ALA A 121 4.55 -5.14 16.79
C ALA A 121 3.95 -6.04 17.87
N MET A 122 4.70 -6.27 18.95
CA MET A 122 4.17 -6.93 20.15
C MET A 122 3.41 -5.91 21.02
N PRO A 123 2.42 -6.33 21.83
CA PRO A 123 1.61 -5.42 22.65
C PRO A 123 2.42 -4.47 23.54
N GLU A 124 3.55 -4.94 24.08
CA GLU A 124 4.43 -4.15 24.95
C GLU A 124 5.14 -3.01 24.20
N GLN A 125 5.18 -3.08 22.86
CA GLN A 125 5.84 -2.10 22.00
C GLN A 125 4.87 -1.06 21.42
N PHE A 126 3.56 -1.24 21.58
CA PHE A 126 2.56 -0.41 20.90
C PHE A 126 2.72 1.08 21.18
N GLU A 127 2.88 1.48 22.45
CA GLU A 127 3.06 2.90 22.82
C GLU A 127 4.33 3.47 22.17
N HIS A 128 5.46 2.77 22.30
CA HIS A 128 6.73 3.19 21.71
C HIS A 128 6.67 3.30 20.17
N LYS A 129 6.00 2.35 19.50
CA LYS A 129 5.83 2.39 18.03
C LYS A 129 4.91 3.54 17.60
N VAL A 130 3.85 3.82 18.37
CA VAL A 130 2.96 4.97 18.12
C VAL A 130 3.69 6.31 18.29
N GLU A 131 4.51 6.44 19.34
CA GLU A 131 5.35 7.62 19.56
C GLU A 131 6.41 7.79 18.46
N ARG A 132 7.10 6.72 18.07
CA ARG A 132 8.03 6.75 16.93
C ARG A 132 7.36 7.15 15.63
N ALA A 133 6.15 6.65 15.35
CA ALA A 133 5.39 7.03 14.16
C ALA A 133 5.08 8.53 14.17
N LYS A 134 4.72 9.09 15.33
CA LYS A 134 4.51 10.52 15.47
C LYS A 134 5.79 11.32 15.26
N SER A 135 6.92 10.85 15.78
CA SER A 135 8.22 11.48 15.57
C SER A 135 8.58 11.54 14.09
N PHE A 136 8.50 10.42 13.35
CA PHE A 136 8.73 10.43 11.90
C PHE A 136 7.78 11.39 11.18
N TYR A 137 6.48 11.32 11.48
CA TYR A 137 5.48 12.19 10.86
C TYR A 137 5.77 13.68 11.10
N ASP A 138 6.11 14.08 12.33
CA ASP A 138 6.37 15.47 12.67
C ASP A 138 7.64 16.01 12.02
N HIS A 139 8.70 15.20 11.96
CA HIS A 139 9.94 15.58 11.27
C HIS A 139 9.70 15.73 9.76
N MET A 140 8.99 14.79 9.13
CA MET A 140 8.58 14.93 7.72
C MET A 140 7.69 16.16 7.50
N LYS A 141 6.76 16.45 8.42
CA LYS A 141 5.87 17.62 8.33
C LYS A 141 6.63 18.94 8.52
N ALA A 142 7.71 18.95 9.30
CA ALA A 142 8.56 20.11 9.48
C ALA A 142 9.32 20.47 8.19
N GLN A 143 9.85 19.49 7.48
CA GLN A 143 10.56 19.70 6.20
C GLN A 143 9.60 19.98 5.04
N HIS A 144 8.45 19.30 5.01
CA HIS A 144 7.52 19.33 3.87
C HIS A 144 6.07 19.64 4.30
N ARG A 145 5.86 20.82 4.92
CA ARG A 145 4.56 21.21 5.50
C ARG A 145 3.36 21.05 4.58
N PHE A 146 3.50 21.30 3.28
CA PHE A 146 2.40 21.23 2.31
C PHE A 146 2.23 19.86 1.66
N LEU A 147 3.23 18.99 1.75
CA LEU A 147 3.20 17.67 1.13
C LEU A 147 2.81 16.58 2.13
N THR A 148 3.28 16.69 3.38
CA THR A 148 3.02 15.68 4.40
C THR A 148 1.59 15.78 4.93
N GLY A 149 0.76 14.76 4.74
CA GLY A 149 -0.67 14.74 5.05
C GLY A 149 -1.12 13.52 5.87
N GLN A 150 -2.43 13.30 5.93
CA GLN A 150 -2.98 12.09 6.60
C GLN A 150 -2.61 10.80 5.83
N ASP A 151 -2.36 10.92 4.54
CA ASP A 151 -1.89 9.86 3.66
C ASP A 151 -0.50 9.32 4.02
N ASP A 152 0.34 10.13 4.68
CA ASP A 152 1.64 9.68 5.20
C ASP A 152 1.55 8.90 6.52
N TYR A 153 0.37 8.78 7.15
CA TYR A 153 0.25 8.06 8.43
C TYR A 153 0.65 6.59 8.31
N ILE A 154 0.34 5.96 7.18
CA ILE A 154 0.67 4.54 6.96
C ILE A 154 2.19 4.38 6.85
N PHE A 155 2.85 5.26 6.10
CA PHE A 155 4.32 5.23 5.99
C PHE A 155 5.01 5.61 7.30
N ALA A 156 4.48 6.58 8.05
CA ALA A 156 5.00 6.90 9.38
C ALA A 156 4.93 5.69 10.33
N ALA A 157 3.85 4.90 10.27
CA ALA A 157 3.76 3.64 11.02
C ALA A 157 4.77 2.59 10.54
N MET A 158 4.97 2.44 9.23
CA MET A 158 5.97 1.52 8.69
C MET A 158 7.41 1.92 9.07
N LEU A 159 7.72 3.21 9.05
CA LEU A 159 9.02 3.75 9.53
C LEU A 159 9.22 3.52 11.02
N ALA A 160 8.16 3.63 11.82
CA ALA A 160 8.24 3.33 13.24
C ALA A 160 8.51 1.85 13.51
N LEU A 161 7.99 0.97 12.66
CA LEU A 161 8.17 -0.48 12.72
C LEU A 161 9.60 -0.91 12.33
N SER A 162 10.27 -0.17 11.44
CA SER A 162 11.65 -0.44 11.05
C SER A 162 12.68 -0.08 12.14
N ASP A 163 13.91 -0.52 11.91
CA ASP A 163 15.07 -0.26 12.78
C ASP A 163 15.75 1.09 12.48
N LEU A 164 15.21 1.88 11.56
CA LEU A 164 15.77 3.20 11.20
C LEU A 164 15.69 4.15 12.38
N ASP A 165 16.77 4.87 12.65
CA ASP A 165 16.69 6.02 13.55
C ASP A 165 15.90 7.17 12.90
N VAL A 166 15.19 7.94 13.72
CA VAL A 166 14.24 8.95 13.23
C VAL A 166 14.97 10.08 12.52
N GLU A 167 16.03 10.61 13.13
CA GLU A 167 16.73 11.80 12.62
C GLU A 167 17.54 11.44 11.37
N SER A 168 18.30 10.36 11.42
CA SER A 168 19.06 9.87 10.28
C SER A 168 18.17 9.41 9.13
N GLY A 169 17.07 8.70 9.42
CA GLY A 169 16.10 8.27 8.41
C GLY A 169 15.44 9.44 7.71
N VAL A 170 15.03 10.49 8.44
CA VAL A 170 14.47 11.70 7.84
C VAL A 170 15.52 12.46 7.03
N THR A 171 16.73 12.61 7.55
CA THR A 171 17.83 13.24 6.82
C THR A 171 18.09 12.53 5.50
N ARG A 172 18.08 11.20 5.49
CA ARG A 172 18.24 10.41 4.28
C ARG A 172 17.08 10.58 3.30
N MET A 173 15.83 10.63 3.78
CA MET A 173 14.68 10.95 2.93
C MET A 173 14.81 12.31 2.25
N GLU A 174 15.32 13.34 2.94
CA GLU A 174 15.53 14.67 2.36
C GLU A 174 16.64 14.67 1.30
N GLN A 175 17.73 13.93 1.52
CA GLN A 175 18.78 13.74 0.51
C GLN A 175 18.21 13.09 -0.75
N LEU A 176 17.49 11.97 -0.61
CA LEU A 176 16.81 11.30 -1.72
C LEU A 176 15.80 12.23 -2.40
N TYR A 177 15.06 13.04 -1.63
CA TYR A 177 14.10 13.99 -2.20
C TYR A 177 14.81 15.03 -3.07
N ALA A 178 15.93 15.58 -2.61
CA ALA A 178 16.75 16.52 -3.37
C ALA A 178 17.33 15.90 -4.65
N GLU A 179 17.75 14.64 -4.60
CA GLU A 179 18.27 13.88 -5.75
C GLU A 179 17.18 13.56 -6.79
N LEU A 180 15.96 13.24 -6.35
CA LEU A 180 14.87 12.75 -7.21
C LEU A 180 13.98 13.87 -7.77
N LYS A 181 13.88 15.00 -7.05
CA LYS A 181 13.04 16.14 -7.46
C LYS A 181 13.34 16.69 -8.86
N PRO A 182 14.57 16.72 -9.38
CA PRO A 182 14.85 17.16 -10.75
C PRO A 182 14.30 16.21 -11.83
N GLU A 183 14.24 14.91 -11.53
CA GLU A 183 13.89 13.86 -12.48
C GLU A 183 12.38 13.57 -12.53
N PHE A 184 11.69 13.82 -11.42
CA PHE A 184 10.26 13.57 -11.26
C PHE A 184 9.50 14.87 -11.00
N SER A 185 8.20 14.89 -11.32
CA SER A 185 7.39 16.07 -11.01
C SER A 185 7.36 16.29 -9.49
N PRO A 186 7.81 17.46 -8.99
CA PRO A 186 7.94 17.71 -7.56
C PRO A 186 6.59 17.61 -6.86
N GLY A 187 6.57 17.02 -5.66
CA GLY A 187 5.37 16.94 -4.83
C GLY A 187 5.31 15.68 -3.99
N ASN A 188 4.11 15.40 -3.48
CA ASN A 188 3.84 14.30 -2.54
C ASN A 188 4.32 12.93 -3.06
N SER A 189 4.24 12.67 -4.37
CA SER A 189 4.68 11.39 -4.93
C SER A 189 6.18 11.15 -4.85
N VAL A 190 7.01 12.21 -4.86
CA VAL A 190 8.47 12.09 -4.66
C VAL A 190 8.76 11.81 -3.19
N GLN A 191 8.02 12.43 -2.27
CA GLN A 191 8.13 12.16 -0.84
C GLN A 191 7.72 10.71 -0.50
N ALA A 192 6.60 10.24 -1.04
CA ALA A 192 6.20 8.85 -0.87
C ALA A 192 7.23 7.87 -1.49
N LEU A 193 7.87 8.24 -2.60
CA LEU A 193 8.97 7.44 -3.16
C LEU A 193 10.17 7.38 -2.20
N THR A 194 10.57 8.48 -1.57
CA THR A 194 11.72 8.46 -0.65
C THR A 194 11.45 7.56 0.55
N GLN A 195 10.23 7.58 1.09
CA GLN A 195 9.78 6.67 2.15
C GLN A 195 9.88 5.19 1.71
N VAL A 196 9.48 4.87 0.47
CA VAL A 196 9.61 3.51 -0.07
C VAL A 196 11.06 3.07 -0.16
N LEU A 197 11.94 3.92 -0.69
CA LEU A 197 13.35 3.57 -0.88
C LEU A 197 14.05 3.30 0.46
N ILE A 198 13.84 4.15 1.47
CA ILE A 198 14.48 3.94 2.78
C ILE A 198 13.93 2.71 3.53
N LEU A 199 12.68 2.32 3.29
CA LEU A 199 12.08 1.11 3.87
C LEU A 199 12.53 -0.17 3.16
N GLY A 200 12.96 -0.04 1.91
CA GLY A 200 13.36 -1.14 1.04
C GLY A 200 14.76 -1.67 1.29
N ASP A 201 15.71 -0.74 1.42
CA ASP A 201 17.09 -0.90 1.90
C ASP A 201 17.76 0.47 1.65
N ASP A 202 18.55 0.99 2.61
CA ASP A 202 19.24 2.28 2.43
C ASP A 202 20.49 2.12 1.54
N ASN A 203 20.27 1.74 0.29
CA ASN A 203 21.30 1.63 -0.71
C ASN A 203 21.69 3.05 -1.19
N PRO A 204 22.99 3.43 -1.17
CA PRO A 204 23.47 4.69 -1.72
C PRO A 204 23.05 4.93 -3.18
N GLU A 205 22.88 3.86 -3.96
CA GLU A 205 22.55 3.89 -5.39
C GLU A 205 21.02 3.87 -5.66
N ALA A 206 20.18 3.88 -4.61
CA ALA A 206 18.73 3.77 -4.74
C ALA A 206 18.11 4.80 -5.71
N SER A 207 18.57 6.06 -5.66
CA SER A 207 18.11 7.12 -6.57
C SER A 207 18.50 6.83 -8.02
N THR A 208 19.73 6.40 -8.25
CA THR A 208 20.22 6.05 -9.59
C THR A 208 19.47 4.86 -10.18
N HIS A 209 19.20 3.83 -9.37
CA HIS A 209 18.44 2.66 -9.79
C HIS A 209 17.00 3.00 -10.19
N VAL A 210 16.29 3.78 -9.38
CA VAL A 210 14.90 4.14 -9.69
C VAL A 210 14.80 5.03 -10.92
N ILE A 211 15.74 5.97 -11.12
CA ILE A 211 15.80 6.83 -12.32
C ILE A 211 16.01 5.97 -13.56
N ALA A 212 17.00 5.07 -13.54
CA ALA A 212 17.31 4.26 -14.71
C ALA A 212 16.21 3.22 -15.02
N LEU A 213 15.50 2.73 -14.00
CA LEU A 213 14.30 1.91 -14.20
C LEU A 213 13.16 2.73 -14.83
N ASN A 214 12.94 3.97 -14.38
CA ASN A 214 11.96 4.88 -15.01
C ASN A 214 12.23 5.07 -16.49
N GLU A 215 13.49 5.33 -16.87
CA GLU A 215 13.88 5.50 -18.27
C GLU A 215 13.57 4.26 -19.10
N THR A 216 13.79 3.07 -18.54
CA THR A 216 13.50 1.80 -19.20
C THR A 216 12.00 1.62 -19.46
N PHE A 217 11.14 1.92 -18.48
CA PHE A 217 9.69 2.00 -18.68
C PHE A 217 9.31 3.04 -19.74
N ARG A 218 9.95 4.21 -19.72
CA ARG A 218 9.66 5.31 -20.65
C ARG A 218 9.99 4.93 -22.10
N ARG A 219 11.06 4.17 -22.35
CA ARG A 219 11.42 3.64 -23.68
C ARG A 219 10.35 2.68 -24.23
N ARG A 220 9.63 1.99 -23.36
CA ARG A 220 8.47 1.14 -23.70
C ARG A 220 7.14 1.90 -23.76
N GLY A 221 7.13 3.22 -23.61
CA GLY A 221 5.89 4.02 -23.60
C GLY A 221 5.03 3.87 -22.35
N ILE A 222 5.59 3.27 -21.29
CA ILE A 222 4.96 3.13 -19.97
C ILE A 222 5.40 4.32 -19.09
N ARG A 223 4.48 4.82 -18.26
CA ARG A 223 4.70 5.97 -17.38
C ARG A 223 4.27 5.59 -15.97
N LEU A 224 5.25 5.32 -15.12
CA LEU A 224 5.06 5.13 -13.68
C LEU A 224 5.43 6.38 -12.88
N ASP A 225 5.74 7.50 -13.54
CA ASP A 225 6.15 8.79 -12.95
C ASP A 225 4.98 9.67 -12.48
N LYS A 226 3.83 9.08 -12.18
CA LYS A 226 2.59 9.79 -11.79
C LYS A 226 2.25 9.56 -10.31
N ILE A 227 1.22 10.28 -9.85
CA ILE A 227 0.66 10.14 -8.50
C ILE A 227 0.27 8.67 -8.26
N TYR A 228 0.67 8.14 -7.11
CA TYR A 228 0.53 6.74 -6.66
C TYR A 228 1.35 5.69 -7.43
N THR A 229 1.65 5.88 -8.72
CA THR A 229 2.49 4.94 -9.49
C THR A 229 3.98 5.11 -9.22
N LEU A 230 4.43 6.33 -8.86
CA LEU A 230 5.85 6.61 -8.61
C LEU A 230 6.40 5.85 -7.39
N PRO A 231 5.67 5.78 -6.27
CA PRO A 231 6.05 4.89 -5.17
C PRO A 231 6.14 3.40 -5.57
N ALA A 232 5.30 2.92 -6.50
CA ALA A 232 5.39 1.54 -6.99
C ALA A 232 6.61 1.30 -7.89
N LEU A 233 7.05 2.31 -8.66
CA LEU A 233 8.33 2.27 -9.33
C LEU A 233 9.49 2.11 -8.33
N GLY A 234 9.41 2.79 -7.18
CA GLY A 234 10.34 2.60 -6.07
C GLY A 234 10.40 1.16 -5.58
N ILE A 235 9.24 0.53 -5.37
CA ILE A 235 9.15 -0.89 -5.00
C ILE A 235 9.85 -1.77 -6.02
N LEU A 236 9.54 -1.59 -7.31
CA LEU A 236 10.13 -2.39 -8.38
C LEU A 236 11.66 -2.24 -8.43
N SER A 237 12.19 -1.04 -8.14
CA SER A 237 13.63 -0.79 -8.11
C SER A 237 14.38 -1.48 -6.97
N LEU A 238 13.66 -1.97 -5.96
CA LEU A 238 14.21 -2.71 -4.82
C LEU A 238 14.24 -4.23 -5.07
N LEU A 239 13.62 -4.70 -6.15
CA LEU A 239 13.57 -6.12 -6.47
C LEU A 239 14.92 -6.58 -7.05
N PRO A 240 15.42 -7.78 -6.68
CA PRO A 240 16.68 -8.31 -7.18
C PRO A 240 16.50 -8.92 -8.58
N ALA A 241 16.13 -8.09 -9.54
CA ALA A 241 15.87 -8.48 -10.92
C ALA A 241 16.44 -7.45 -11.90
N ASP A 242 16.78 -7.92 -13.10
CA ASP A 242 17.21 -7.01 -14.16
C ASP A 242 16.06 -6.08 -14.59
N ARG A 243 16.42 -4.84 -14.94
CA ARG A 243 15.46 -3.78 -15.26
C ARG A 243 14.62 -4.11 -16.49
N ASP A 244 15.21 -4.66 -17.54
CA ASP A 244 14.46 -5.01 -18.75
C ASP A 244 13.49 -6.16 -18.46
N THR A 245 13.91 -7.12 -17.64
CA THR A 245 13.04 -8.22 -17.18
C THR A 245 11.84 -7.71 -16.38
N LEU A 246 12.05 -6.79 -15.43
CA LEU A 246 10.97 -6.20 -14.64
C LEU A 246 9.98 -5.44 -15.52
N VAL A 247 10.48 -4.64 -16.46
CA VAL A 247 9.63 -3.85 -17.37
C VAL A 247 8.80 -4.77 -18.26
N GLU A 248 9.42 -5.82 -18.82
CA GLU A 248 8.73 -6.84 -19.62
C GLU A 248 7.63 -7.54 -18.81
N GLN A 249 7.93 -7.99 -17.58
CA GLN A 249 6.94 -8.67 -16.74
C GLN A 249 5.76 -7.78 -16.36
N VAL A 250 6.00 -6.50 -16.07
CA VAL A 250 4.92 -5.53 -15.78
C VAL A 250 4.09 -5.26 -17.04
N GLU A 251 4.73 -5.12 -18.21
CA GLU A 251 4.06 -4.94 -19.50
C GLU A 251 3.18 -6.17 -19.84
N GLU A 252 3.74 -7.37 -19.76
CA GLU A 252 3.01 -8.63 -19.97
C GLU A 252 1.80 -8.77 -19.02
N THR A 253 1.99 -8.45 -17.74
CA THR A 253 0.91 -8.50 -16.74
C THR A 253 -0.19 -7.50 -17.05
N TYR A 254 0.19 -6.27 -17.43
CA TYR A 254 -0.75 -5.22 -17.79
C TYR A 254 -1.57 -5.61 -19.03
N GLU A 255 -0.92 -6.06 -20.10
CA GLU A 255 -1.60 -6.46 -21.34
C GLU A 255 -2.48 -7.70 -21.14
N TRP A 256 -1.99 -8.69 -20.38
CA TRP A 256 -2.81 -9.86 -20.07
C TRP A 256 -4.05 -9.46 -19.27
N LEU A 257 -3.92 -8.64 -18.22
CA LEU A 257 -5.07 -8.18 -17.44
C LEU A 257 -6.08 -7.42 -18.31
N ARG A 258 -5.65 -6.64 -19.32
CA ARG A 258 -6.59 -5.96 -20.24
C ARG A 258 -7.53 -6.92 -20.97
N THR A 259 -7.11 -8.16 -21.20
CA THR A 259 -7.95 -9.20 -21.82
C THR A 259 -8.97 -9.81 -20.87
N GLN A 260 -8.83 -9.57 -19.56
CA GLN A 260 -9.66 -10.20 -18.54
C GLN A 260 -10.93 -9.41 -18.23
N LYS A 261 -11.99 -10.15 -17.86
CA LYS A 261 -13.30 -9.56 -17.52
C LYS A 261 -13.18 -8.58 -16.35
N GLY A 262 -13.57 -7.33 -16.57
CA GLY A 262 -13.55 -6.27 -15.55
C GLY A 262 -12.25 -5.46 -15.48
N PHE A 263 -11.30 -5.72 -16.39
CA PHE A 263 -10.01 -5.02 -16.48
C PHE A 263 -9.76 -4.36 -17.85
N GLY A 264 -10.74 -4.43 -18.77
CA GLY A 264 -10.71 -3.70 -20.04
C GLY A 264 -10.69 -2.17 -19.86
N ALA A 265 -10.40 -1.44 -20.95
CA ALA A 265 -10.24 0.02 -20.97
C ALA A 265 -11.40 0.81 -20.32
N TRP A 266 -12.63 0.27 -20.42
CA TRP A 266 -13.84 0.88 -19.87
C TRP A 266 -14.06 0.61 -18.37
N SER A 267 -13.33 -0.34 -17.78
CA SER A 267 -13.53 -0.76 -16.38
C SER A 267 -12.48 -0.23 -15.42
N ILE A 268 -11.27 0.08 -15.91
CA ILE A 268 -10.13 0.48 -15.10
C ILE A 268 -9.23 1.43 -15.89
N ASN A 269 -8.83 2.52 -15.24
CA ASN A 269 -7.93 3.49 -15.85
C ASN A 269 -6.51 2.91 -15.98
N LYS A 270 -5.67 3.51 -16.84
CA LYS A 270 -4.31 3.02 -17.11
C LYS A 270 -3.42 3.03 -15.85
N GLN A 271 -3.53 4.05 -15.00
CA GLN A 271 -2.68 4.20 -13.81
C GLN A 271 -2.98 3.14 -12.75
N GLU A 272 -4.26 2.91 -12.45
CA GLU A 272 -4.71 1.88 -11.51
C GLU A 272 -4.29 0.49 -12.00
N LEU A 273 -4.45 0.20 -13.30
CA LEU A 273 -4.05 -1.11 -13.84
C LEU A 273 -2.52 -1.31 -13.82
N LEU A 274 -1.73 -0.27 -14.14
CA LEU A 274 -0.27 -0.32 -14.02
C LEU A 274 0.16 -0.52 -12.58
N LEU A 275 -0.51 0.13 -11.62
CA LEU A 275 -0.23 -0.05 -10.21
C LEU A 275 -0.49 -1.49 -9.77
N LEU A 276 -1.65 -2.07 -10.11
CA LEU A 276 -1.96 -3.48 -9.83
C LEU A 276 -0.96 -4.43 -10.50
N SER A 277 -0.58 -4.17 -11.74
CA SER A 277 0.40 -4.99 -12.48
C SER A 277 1.77 -4.96 -11.81
N SER A 278 2.21 -3.76 -11.40
CA SER A 278 3.47 -3.57 -10.67
C SER A 278 3.44 -4.27 -9.30
N SER A 279 2.31 -4.16 -8.58
CA SER A 279 2.12 -4.84 -7.31
C SER A 279 2.16 -6.37 -7.44
N LEU A 280 1.51 -6.94 -8.47
CA LEU A 280 1.51 -8.40 -8.69
C LEU A 280 2.91 -8.92 -9.01
N VAL A 281 3.67 -8.20 -9.83
CA VAL A 281 5.08 -8.54 -10.11
C VAL A 281 5.90 -8.45 -8.82
N ALA A 282 5.78 -7.37 -8.05
CA ALA A 282 6.51 -7.22 -6.80
C ALA A 282 6.20 -8.32 -5.77
N VAL A 283 4.92 -8.67 -5.60
CA VAL A 283 4.47 -9.78 -4.74
C VAL A 283 5.08 -11.11 -5.19
N GLN A 284 5.19 -11.35 -6.51
CA GLN A 284 5.83 -12.57 -7.02
C GLN A 284 7.28 -12.68 -6.58
N TYR A 285 8.08 -11.63 -6.79
CA TYR A 285 9.48 -11.63 -6.36
C TYR A 285 9.61 -11.77 -4.86
N VAL A 286 8.75 -11.11 -4.08
CA VAL A 286 8.73 -11.24 -2.62
C VAL A 286 8.51 -12.69 -2.19
N GLU A 287 7.57 -13.40 -2.80
CA GLU A 287 7.32 -14.81 -2.49
C GLU A 287 8.52 -15.70 -2.85
N ASP A 288 9.10 -15.49 -4.04
CA ASP A 288 10.27 -16.24 -4.50
C ASP A 288 11.47 -16.01 -3.58
N LEU A 289 11.61 -14.80 -3.04
CA LEU A 289 12.61 -14.45 -2.04
C LEU A 289 12.33 -15.02 -0.65
N ARG A 290 11.07 -15.23 -0.25
CA ARG A 290 10.73 -15.94 1.00
C ARG A 290 11.04 -17.44 0.89
N ASN A 291 10.92 -17.98 -0.32
CA ASN A 291 11.27 -19.38 -0.62
C ASN A 291 12.80 -19.56 -0.81
N GLY A 292 13.52 -18.48 -1.17
CA GLY A 292 14.98 -18.37 -1.14
C GLY A 292 15.51 -17.82 0.19
N VAL A 293 16.82 -17.89 0.43
CA VAL A 293 17.44 -17.39 1.68
C VAL A 293 17.70 -15.87 1.57
N LEU A 294 16.65 -15.07 1.42
CA LEU A 294 16.71 -13.61 1.62
C LEU A 294 15.91 -13.22 2.87
N THR A 295 16.28 -12.11 3.53
CA THR A 295 15.74 -11.73 4.84
C THR A 295 14.24 -11.42 4.77
N THR A 296 13.45 -12.02 5.68
CA THR A 296 11.99 -11.87 5.79
C THR A 296 11.52 -10.41 5.95
N THR A 297 12.42 -9.52 6.36
CA THR A 297 12.16 -8.09 6.62
C THR A 297 11.82 -7.30 5.35
N VAL A 298 12.64 -7.41 4.28
CA VAL A 298 12.41 -6.67 3.01
C VAL A 298 11.10 -7.08 2.34
N SER A 299 10.81 -8.38 2.38
CA SER A 299 9.57 -8.99 1.88
C SER A 299 8.30 -8.43 2.56
N THR A 300 8.36 -8.26 3.88
CA THR A 300 7.26 -7.72 4.68
C THR A 300 7.06 -6.22 4.41
N SER A 301 8.15 -5.46 4.30
CA SER A 301 8.12 -4.03 3.95
C SER A 301 7.46 -3.80 2.58
N ILE A 302 7.85 -4.55 1.54
CA ILE A 302 7.27 -4.40 0.19
C ILE A 302 5.77 -4.67 0.19
N THR A 303 5.33 -5.75 0.83
CA THR A 303 3.89 -6.08 0.91
C THR A 303 3.12 -4.97 1.61
N ASN A 304 3.62 -4.48 2.75
CA ASN A 304 2.96 -3.41 3.50
C ASN A 304 2.94 -2.09 2.74
N ILE A 305 3.98 -1.78 1.98
CA ILE A 305 4.02 -0.61 1.10
C ILE A 305 2.95 -0.72 0.00
N ILE A 306 2.77 -1.89 -0.61
CA ILE A 306 1.71 -2.12 -1.61
C ILE A 306 0.34 -1.87 -0.98
N ILE A 307 0.11 -2.38 0.24
CA ILE A 307 -1.13 -2.15 0.99
C ILE A 307 -1.35 -0.65 1.24
N ALA A 308 -0.32 0.05 1.71
CA ALA A 308 -0.35 1.48 2.00
C ALA A 308 -0.74 2.29 0.75
N GLN A 309 -0.08 2.04 -0.37
CA GLN A 309 -0.30 2.76 -1.63
C GLN A 309 -1.71 2.54 -2.19
N GLN A 310 -2.17 1.28 -2.21
CA GLN A 310 -3.47 0.94 -2.75
C GLN A 310 -4.61 1.47 -1.88
N ALA A 311 -4.46 1.36 -0.56
CA ALA A 311 -5.44 1.88 0.38
C ALA A 311 -5.49 3.42 0.34
N ALA A 312 -4.34 4.08 0.17
CA ALA A 312 -4.27 5.52 -0.03
C ALA A 312 -4.98 5.98 -1.30
N MET A 313 -4.73 5.28 -2.42
CA MET A 313 -5.39 5.55 -3.69
C MET A 313 -6.92 5.42 -3.54
N ALA A 314 -7.40 4.38 -2.84
CA ALA A 314 -8.81 4.14 -2.65
C ALA A 314 -9.51 5.19 -1.75
N ALA A 315 -8.88 5.59 -0.65
CA ALA A 315 -9.38 6.64 0.24
C ALA A 315 -9.43 8.02 -0.44
N ALA A 316 -8.48 8.30 -1.36
CA ALA A 316 -8.49 9.53 -2.14
C ALA A 316 -9.65 9.57 -3.16
N ALA A 317 -9.93 8.44 -3.82
CA ALA A 317 -11.00 8.34 -4.81
C ALA A 317 -12.39 8.58 -4.21
N THR A 318 -12.64 8.09 -2.98
CA THR A 318 -13.91 8.33 -2.28
C THR A 318 -14.05 9.76 -1.78
N SER A 319 -12.96 10.37 -1.32
CA SER A 319 -12.97 11.78 -0.89
C SER A 319 -13.35 12.73 -2.04
N ALA A 320 -12.85 12.48 -3.25
CA ALA A 320 -13.22 13.27 -4.43
C ALA A 320 -14.71 13.14 -4.80
N ALA A 321 -15.29 11.94 -4.65
CA ALA A 321 -16.71 11.70 -4.92
C ALA A 321 -17.63 12.43 -3.92
N VAL A 322 -17.25 12.50 -2.64
CA VAL A 322 -18.01 13.24 -1.62
C VAL A 322 -18.01 14.75 -1.92
N VAL A 323 -16.86 15.34 -2.28
CA VAL A 323 -16.77 16.77 -2.61
C VAL A 323 -17.57 17.11 -3.88
N ALA A 324 -17.59 16.24 -4.88
CA ALA A 324 -18.45 16.40 -6.05
C ALA A 324 -19.94 16.35 -5.69
N SER A 325 -20.33 15.47 -4.77
CA SER A 325 -21.73 15.36 -4.33
C SER A 325 -22.21 16.55 -3.47
N THR A 326 -21.31 17.18 -2.70
CA THR A 326 -21.65 18.35 -1.88
C THR A 326 -21.60 19.68 -2.65
N SER A 327 -20.88 19.75 -3.77
CA SER A 327 -20.91 20.88 -4.70
C SER A 327 -22.07 20.82 -5.70
N SER A 328 -22.81 19.71 -5.71
CA SER A 328 -24.00 19.50 -6.54
C SER A 328 -25.33 19.81 -5.82
N ASN A 329 -25.26 20.29 -4.56
CA ASN A 329 -26.41 20.71 -3.75
C ASN A 329 -26.38 22.22 -3.48
#